data_AF-A0A924GGI9-F1
#
_entry.id   AF-A0A924GGI9-F1
#
_cell.length_a   1.000
_cell.length_b   1.000
_cell.length_c   1.000
_cell.angle_alpha   90.00
_cell.angle_beta   90.00
_cell.angle_gamma   90.00
#
_symmetry.space_group_name_H-M   'P 1'
#
loop_
_entity.id
_entity.type
_entity.pdbx_description
1 polymer ?
#
loop_
_entity_poly.entity_id
_entity_poly.type
_entity_poly.pdbx_seq_one_letter_code
_entity_poly.pdbx_strand_id
1 'polypeptide(L)'
;MATNRQRRTRGTLKSTVALNAHVDPAVKAKIDKVCDALGKSQGQVLDLLIANADVDANGRPAFWSGPLASDIHEELPLARPA
;
A
#
# COMPACT_ATOMS: atom_id res chain seq x y z
N MET A 1 26.26 -1.38 -10.55
CA MET A 1 25.05 -2.11 -10.98
C MET A 1 24.09 -1.12 -11.61
N ALA A 2 23.80 -1.24 -12.91
CA ALA A 2 22.86 -0.38 -13.60
C ALA A 2 21.43 -0.88 -13.33
N THR A 3 20.54 0.02 -12.89
CA THR A 3 19.11 -0.30 -12.66
C THR A 3 18.41 -0.36 -14.01
N ASN A 4 17.89 -1.52 -14.39
CA ASN A 4 17.08 -1.72 -15.60
C ASN A 4 15.63 -1.24 -15.46
N ARG A 5 15.32 -0.43 -14.43
CA ARG A 5 13.95 0.05 -14.20
C ARG A 5 13.53 0.97 -15.34
N GLN A 6 12.41 0.64 -15.99
CA GLN A 6 11.78 1.57 -16.92
C GLN A 6 11.51 2.90 -16.21
N ARG A 7 12.11 3.95 -16.76
CA ARG A 7 11.90 5.34 -16.32
C ARG A 7 10.40 5.66 -16.42
N ARG A 8 9.83 6.29 -15.39
CA ARG A 8 8.44 6.76 -15.41
C ARG A 8 8.18 7.52 -16.73
N THR A 9 7.24 7.04 -17.53
CA THR A 9 6.71 7.78 -18.68
C THR A 9 6.05 9.04 -18.15
N ARG A 10 6.75 10.19 -18.23
CA ARG A 10 6.16 11.51 -18.01
C ARG A 10 5.33 11.85 -19.24
N GLY A 11 4.13 11.29 -19.32
CA GLY A 11 3.17 11.51 -20.40
C GLY A 11 1.76 11.35 -19.86
N THR A 12 1.05 12.47 -19.82
CA THR A 12 -0.40 12.62 -19.54
C THR A 12 -1.22 11.56 -20.27
N LEU A 13 -1.99 10.73 -19.56
CA LEU A 13 -3.18 10.00 -20.08
C LEU A 13 -3.91 9.14 -19.02
N LYS A 14 -3.38 8.96 -17.82
CA LYS A 14 -4.13 8.40 -16.67
C LYS A 14 -4.13 9.41 -15.52
N SER A 15 -5.30 9.62 -14.91
CA SER A 15 -5.38 10.34 -13.63
C SER A 15 -4.60 9.53 -12.59
N THR A 16 -3.38 9.96 -12.28
CA THR A 16 -2.52 9.33 -11.29
C THR A 16 -2.41 10.26 -10.09
N VAL A 17 -2.69 9.74 -8.90
CA VAL A 17 -2.50 10.47 -7.62
C VAL A 17 -1.14 10.09 -7.03
N ALA A 18 -0.44 11.07 -6.45
CA ALA A 18 0.83 10.81 -5.78
C ALA A 18 0.60 10.09 -4.44
N LEU A 19 1.25 8.94 -4.25
CA LEU A 19 1.33 8.24 -2.96
C LEU A 19 2.70 8.50 -2.34
N ASN A 20 2.73 9.19 -1.21
CA ASN A 20 3.93 9.41 -0.41
C ASN A 20 3.88 8.48 0.80
N ALA A 21 4.84 7.56 0.91
CA ALA A 21 4.89 6.58 1.98
C ALA A 21 6.30 6.45 2.56
N HIS A 22 6.38 6.34 3.88
CA HIS A 22 7.60 5.94 4.59
C HIS A 22 7.50 4.44 4.88
N VAL A 23 8.56 3.71 4.55
CA VAL A 23 8.61 2.25 4.69
C VAL A 23 9.94 1.85 5.31
N ASP A 24 9.92 0.76 6.07
CA ASP A 24 11.12 0.16 6.63
C ASP A 24 12.15 -0.15 5.52
N PRO A 25 13.45 0.15 5.72
CA PRO A 25 14.50 -0.15 4.73
C PRO A 25 14.53 -1.60 4.25
N ALA A 26 14.27 -2.57 5.12
CA ALA A 26 14.25 -3.99 4.77
C ALA A 26 13.07 -4.34 3.86
N VAL A 27 11.91 -3.74 4.10
CA VAL A 27 10.73 -3.88 3.22
C VAL A 27 10.99 -3.21 1.87
N LYS A 28 11.60 -2.02 1.89
CA LYS A 28 11.97 -1.30 0.68
C LYS A 28 12.93 -2.11 -0.21
N ALA A 29 13.90 -2.80 0.38
CA ALA A 29 14.82 -3.67 -0.35
C ALA A 29 14.09 -4.85 -1.04
N LYS A 30 13.09 -5.44 -0.39
CA LYS A 30 12.26 -6.49 -0.99
C LYS A 30 11.45 -5.95 -2.17
N ILE A 31 10.81 -4.79 -2.01
CA ILE A 31 10.06 -4.14 -3.09
C ILE A 31 10.96 -3.87 -4.29
N ASP A 32 12.16 -3.35 -4.05
CA ASP A 32 13.15 -3.07 -5.10
C ASP A 32 13.54 -4.33 -5.87
N LYS A 33 13.80 -5.45 -5.18
CA LYS A 33 14.10 -6.73 -5.81
C LYS A 33 12.96 -7.21 -6.72
N VAL A 34 11.71 -7.05 -6.29
CA VAL A 34 10.52 -7.39 -7.09
C VAL A 34 10.41 -6.48 -8.31
N CYS A 35 10.64 -5.18 -8.15
CA CYS A 35 10.61 -4.21 -9.25
C CYS A 35 11.66 -4.53 -10.32
N ASP A 36 12.87 -4.89 -9.88
CA ASP A 36 13.97 -5.25 -10.77
C ASP A 36 13.70 -6.56 -11.52
N ALA A 37 13.11 -7.56 -10.84
CA ALA A 37 12.71 -8.82 -11.46
C ALA A 37 11.60 -8.64 -12.50
N LEU A 38 10.63 -7.75 -12.24
CA LEU A 38 9.50 -7.50 -13.14
C LEU A 38 9.80 -6.44 -14.21
N GLY A 39 10.92 -5.72 -14.11
CA GLY A 39 11.26 -4.61 -15.00
C GLY A 39 10.29 -3.42 -14.91
N LYS A 40 9.56 -3.27 -13.80
CA LYS A 40 8.48 -2.28 -13.63
C LYS A 40 8.83 -1.24 -12.58
N SER A 41 8.16 -0.09 -12.65
CA SER A 41 8.26 0.92 -11.60
C SER A 41 7.53 0.46 -10.32
N GLN A 42 7.96 0.96 -9.17
CA GLN A 42 7.35 0.63 -7.87
C GLN A 42 5.84 0.88 -7.84
N GLY A 43 5.37 1.98 -8.44
CA GLY A 43 3.94 2.27 -8.52
C GLY A 43 3.18 1.22 -9.33
N GLN A 44 3.71 0.80 -10.47
CA GLN A 44 3.09 -0.26 -11.27
C GLN A 44 3.10 -1.61 -10.56
N VAL A 45 4.17 -1.92 -9.82
CA VAL A 45 4.21 -3.15 -9.00
C VAL A 45 3.16 -3.08 -7.89
N LEU A 46 3.01 -1.93 -7.23
CA LEU A 46 1.98 -1.73 -6.22
C LEU A 46 0.57 -1.87 -6.81
N ASP A 47 0.30 -1.23 -7.95
CA ASP A 47 -0.97 -1.34 -8.66
C ASP A 47 -1.29 -2.80 -9.00
N LEU A 48 -0.29 -3.57 -9.46
CA LEU A 48 -0.44 -4.99 -9.75
C LEU A 48 -0.71 -5.82 -8.51
N LEU A 49 0.00 -5.56 -7.40
CA LEU A 49 -0.19 -6.29 -6.15
C LEU A 49 -1.60 -6.06 -5.59
N ILE A 50 -2.07 -4.80 -5.58
CA ILE A 50 -3.41 -4.45 -5.07
C ILE A 50 -4.51 -4.98 -5.99
N ALA A 51 -4.33 -4.92 -7.31
CA ALA A 51 -5.32 -5.47 -8.26
C ALA A 51 -5.53 -6.99 -8.15
N ASN A 52 -4.55 -7.72 -7.60
CA ASN A 52 -4.61 -9.16 -7.37
C ASN A 52 -4.81 -9.52 -5.89
N ALA A 53 -4.93 -8.54 -5.00
CA ALA A 53 -5.15 -8.81 -3.59
C ALA A 53 -6.64 -9.12 -3.37
N ASP A 54 -6.91 -10.28 -2.78
CA ASP A 54 -8.26 -10.56 -2.27
C ASP A 54 -8.53 -9.65 -1.08
N VAL A 55 -9.62 -8.88 -1.18
CA VAL A 55 -10.10 -8.00 -0.13
C VAL A 55 -11.50 -8.41 0.32
N ASP A 56 -11.77 -8.28 1.62
CA ASP A 56 -13.09 -8.52 2.19
C ASP A 56 -14.06 -7.35 1.89
N ALA A 57 -15.30 -7.49 2.33
CA ALA A 57 -16.32 -6.44 2.17
C ALA A 57 -15.96 -5.10 2.86
N ASN A 58 -15.00 -5.10 3.79
CA ASN A 58 -14.53 -3.93 4.52
C ASN A 58 -13.23 -3.35 3.92
N GLY A 59 -12.74 -3.91 2.81
CA GLY A 59 -11.48 -3.50 2.19
C GLY A 59 -10.23 -3.99 2.92
N ARG A 60 -10.35 -4.97 3.84
CA ARG A 60 -9.20 -5.63 4.48
C ARG A 60 -8.60 -6.64 3.49
N PRO A 61 -7.27 -6.75 3.39
CA PRO A 61 -6.66 -7.90 2.73
C PRO A 61 -7.12 -9.19 3.40
N ALA A 62 -7.41 -10.24 2.64
CA ALA A 62 -7.93 -11.51 3.17
C ALA A 62 -7.00 -12.18 4.21
N PHE A 63 -5.70 -11.88 4.17
CA PHE A 63 -4.73 -12.38 5.15
C PHE A 63 -4.72 -11.59 6.47
N TRP A 64 -5.42 -10.45 6.57
CA TRP A 64 -5.40 -9.58 7.72
C TRP A 64 -6.45 -10.01 8.76
N SER A 65 -5.98 -10.42 9.94
CA SER A 65 -6.82 -10.84 11.06
C SER A 65 -6.83 -9.84 12.23
N GLY A 66 -6.21 -8.67 12.07
CA GLY A 66 -6.16 -7.63 13.10
C GLY A 66 -7.43 -6.78 13.18
N PRO A 67 -7.60 -5.99 14.25
CA PRO A 67 -8.71 -5.05 14.36
C PRO A 67 -8.64 -4.00 13.23
N LEU A 68 -9.79 -3.54 12.74
CA LEU A 68 -9.84 -2.33 11.94
C LEU A 68 -9.72 -1.09 12.82
N ALA A 69 -9.31 0.02 12.21
CA ALA A 69 -9.38 1.32 12.85
C ALA A 69 -10.81 1.67 13.33
N SER A 70 -11.86 1.18 12.63
CA SER A 70 -13.26 1.32 13.05
C SER A 70 -13.58 0.57 14.34
N ASP A 71 -12.82 -0.47 14.67
CA ASP A 71 -13.09 -1.36 15.80
C ASP A 71 -12.50 -0.79 17.11
N ILE A 72 -11.71 0.30 17.03
CA ILE A 72 -11.00 0.93 18.17
C ILE A 72 -11.78 2.12 18.74
N HIS A 73 -13.01 2.37 18.27
CA HIS A 73 -13.93 3.28 18.95
C HIS A 73 -14.54 2.60 20.18
N GLU A 74 -13.73 2.36 21.21
CA GLU A 74 -14.23 2.14 22.56
C GLU A 74 -15.01 3.39 22.98
N GLU A 75 -16.28 3.19 23.31
CA GLU A 75 -17.13 4.21 23.94
C GLU A 75 -16.39 4.75 25.17
N LEU A 76 -15.92 6.01 25.11
CA LEU A 76 -15.50 6.70 26.32
C LEU A 76 -16.70 6.71 27.28
N PRO A 77 -16.58 6.15 28.50
CA PRO A 77 -17.68 6.22 29.45
C PRO A 77 -17.97 7.69 29.73
N LEU A 78 -19.19 8.13 29.41
CA LEU A 78 -19.68 9.46 29.75
C LEU A 78 -19.51 9.61 31.26
N ALA A 79 -18.57 10.47 31.68
CA ALA A 79 -18.38 10.82 33.07
C ALA A 79 -19.74 11.32 33.60
N ARG A 80 -20.34 10.52 34.48
CA ARG A 80 -21.64 10.86 35.07
C ARG A 80 -21.42 12.10 35.96
N PRO A 81 -22.15 13.21 35.76
CA PRO A 81 -22.00 14.37 36.63
C PRO A 81 -22.44 13.97 38.05
N ALA A 82 -21.64 14.36 39.03
CA ALA A 82 -21.92 14.23 40.46
C ALA A 82 -22.94 15.27 40.93
#